data_AF-A0A927BTC8-F1
#
_entry.id   AF-A0A927BTC8-F1
#
_cell.length_a   1.000
_cell.length_b   1.000
_cell.length_c   1.000
_cell.angle_alpha   90.00
_cell.angle_beta   90.00
_cell.angle_gamma   90.00
#
_symmetry.space_group_name_H-M   'P 1'
#
loop_
_entity.id
_entity.type
_entity.pdbx_description
1 polymer ?
#
loop_
_entity_poly.entity_id
_entity_poly.type
_entity_poly.pdbx_seq_one_letter_code
_entity_poly.pdbx_strand_id
1 'polypeptide(L)'
;MSFVLRVLEVERSTYYAHVNRQQQEQETLHRAGRPAPGLSYTQDGKAISDEQICEWIMEFLAGEGANYGYRKLTVLLRRRHHLNINKKKVYRLCKQMDVLRPQRKIKIKHPKRLANNRVITASNQLWETDLSMAGLAASNVSSSL
;
A
#
# COMPACT_ATOMS: atom_id res chain seq x y z
N MET A 1 36.26 25.15 13.66
CA MET A 1 35.46 25.31 12.43
C MET A 1 35.05 26.76 12.13
N SER A 2 35.86 27.77 12.48
CA SER A 2 35.57 29.18 12.19
C SER A 2 36.47 29.77 11.11
N PHE A 3 37.74 29.35 11.08
CA PHE A 3 38.73 29.81 10.12
C PHE A 3 38.41 29.34 8.70
N VAL A 4 38.07 28.06 8.52
CA VAL A 4 37.72 27.47 7.23
C VAL A 4 36.52 28.15 6.58
N LEU A 5 35.45 28.41 7.35
CA LEU A 5 34.25 29.11 6.85
C LEU A 5 34.54 30.57 6.47
N ARG A 6 35.48 31.22 7.17
CA ARG A 6 35.92 32.57 6.85
C ARG A 6 36.71 32.63 5.54
N VAL A 7 37.59 31.65 5.29
CA VAL A 7 38.35 31.54 4.03
C VAL A 7 37.44 31.28 2.84
N LEU A 8 36.37 30.50 3.04
CA LEU A 8 35.37 30.19 2.02
C LEU A 8 34.26 31.24 1.88
N GLU A 9 34.31 32.32 2.67
CA GLU A 9 33.28 33.38 2.72
C GLU A 9 31.84 32.87 2.94
N VAL A 10 31.70 31.76 3.65
CA VAL A 10 30.40 31.17 3.99
C VAL A 10 29.98 31.63 5.39
N GLU A 11 28.80 32.23 5.48
CA GLU A 11 28.24 32.66 6.75
C GLU A 11 27.87 31.44 7.62
N ARG A 12 28.14 31.51 8.93
CA ARG A 12 28.05 30.34 9.81
C ARG A 12 26.64 29.75 9.85
N SER A 13 25.61 30.60 9.89
CA SER A 13 24.21 30.13 9.88
C SER A 13 23.88 29.36 8.60
N THR A 14 24.41 29.77 7.44
CA THR A 14 24.22 29.01 6.19
C THR A 14 24.88 27.64 6.22
N TYR A 15 26.12 27.55 6.73
CA TYR A 15 26.83 26.27 6.87
C TYR A 15 26.11 25.32 7.83
N TYR A 16 25.77 25.78 9.03
CA TYR A 16 25.08 24.94 10.01
C TYR A 16 23.64 24.61 9.61
N ALA A 17 22.94 25.50 8.89
CA ALA A 17 21.63 25.19 8.32
C ALA A 17 21.69 24.08 7.26
N HIS A 18 22.73 24.09 6.40
CA HIS A 18 22.96 23.02 5.42
C HIS A 18 23.31 21.69 6.11
N VAL A 19 24.23 21.70 7.07
CA VAL A 19 24.63 20.49 7.83
C VAL A 19 23.43 19.90 8.57
N ASN A 20 22.63 20.73 9.25
CA ASN A 20 21.42 20.27 9.94
C ASN A 20 20.37 19.71 8.96
N ARG A 21 20.23 20.28 7.76
CA ARG A 21 19.32 19.75 6.73
C ARG A 21 19.75 18.37 6.25
N GLN A 22 21.05 18.16 6.01
CA GLN A 22 21.56 16.86 5.58
C GLN A 22 21.47 15.80 6.69
N GLN A 23 21.65 16.19 7.95
CA GLN A 23 21.40 15.29 9.09
C GLN A 23 19.91 14.93 9.22
N GLN A 24 19.00 15.88 8.99
CA GLN A 24 17.55 15.63 8.97
C GLN A 24 17.08 14.75 7.81
N GLU A 25 17.74 14.82 6.64
CA GLU A 25 17.43 13.94 5.50
C GLU A 25 17.82 12.47 5.76
N GLN A 26 18.81 12.22 6.62
CA GLN A 26 19.18 10.87 7.06
C GLN A 26 18.26 10.37 8.20
N GLU A 27 17.75 11.27 9.04
CA GLU A 27 16.79 10.96 10.09
C GLU A 27 15.34 11.25 9.65
N THR A 28 14.82 10.51 8.66
CA THR A 28 13.36 10.29 8.62
C THR A 28 12.95 9.33 9.73
N LEU A 29 13.24 9.70 10.98
CA LEU A 29 12.61 9.15 12.16
C LEU A 29 11.16 9.65 12.11
N HIS A 30 10.35 9.00 11.27
CA HIS A 30 8.90 9.05 11.41
C HIS A 30 8.63 8.88 12.90
N ARG A 31 8.06 9.89 13.56
CA ARG A 31 7.71 9.84 14.99
C ARG A 31 6.93 8.56 15.21
N ALA A 32 7.62 7.51 15.62
CA ALA A 32 7.04 6.19 15.67
C ALA A 32 6.00 6.29 16.78
N GLY A 33 4.76 5.94 16.45
CA GLY A 33 3.77 5.71 17.50
C GLY A 33 4.27 4.63 18.48
N ARG A 34 3.39 4.17 19.36
CA ARG A 34 3.71 3.10 20.31
C ARG A 34 4.51 1.96 19.63
N PRO A 35 5.63 1.52 20.20
CA PRO A 35 6.39 0.41 19.64
C PRO A 35 5.46 -0.79 19.51
N ALA A 36 5.64 -1.53 18.42
CA ALA A 36 4.75 -2.64 18.17
C ALA A 36 4.95 -3.73 19.24
N PRO A 37 3.85 -4.26 19.81
CA PRO A 37 3.96 -5.32 20.81
C PRO A 37 4.56 -6.57 20.17
N GLY A 38 5.56 -7.17 20.85
CA GLY A 38 6.28 -8.37 20.40
C GLY A 38 5.56 -9.69 20.70
N LEU A 39 4.29 -9.64 21.12
CA LEU A 39 3.50 -10.81 21.49
C LEU A 39 2.08 -10.72 20.94
N SER A 40 1.44 -11.88 20.78
CA SER A 40 0.00 -12.02 20.51
C SER A 40 -0.60 -13.05 21.45
N TYR A 41 -1.93 -13.07 21.57
CA TYR A 41 -2.62 -14.02 22.44
C TYR A 41 -3.40 -15.04 21.64
N THR A 42 -3.47 -16.27 22.12
CA THR A 42 -4.45 -17.26 21.65
C THR A 42 -5.83 -16.99 22.23
N GLN A 43 -6.85 -17.68 21.74
CA GLN A 43 -8.20 -17.66 22.31
C GLN A 43 -8.21 -18.10 23.80
N ASP A 44 -7.27 -18.96 24.19
CA ASP A 44 -7.09 -19.42 25.58
C ASP A 44 -6.33 -18.44 26.46
N GLY A 45 -5.95 -17.26 25.94
CA GLY A 45 -5.20 -16.24 26.68
C GLY A 45 -3.70 -16.53 26.82
N LYS A 46 -3.16 -17.56 26.16
CA LYS A 46 -1.71 -17.85 26.16
C LYS A 46 -0.97 -16.84 25.29
N ALA A 47 0.11 -16.26 25.84
CA ALA A 47 0.98 -15.37 25.09
C ALA A 47 1.91 -16.16 24.15
N ILE A 48 2.00 -15.70 22.90
CA ILE A 48 2.84 -16.26 21.84
C ILE A 48 3.77 -15.16 21.34
N SER A 49 5.07 -15.43 21.25
CA SER A 49 6.07 -14.48 20.76
C SER A 49 5.97 -14.27 19.25
N ASP A 50 6.49 -13.14 18.78
CA ASP A 50 6.55 -12.84 17.35
C ASP A 50 7.44 -13.84 16.59
N GLU A 51 8.50 -14.37 17.22
CA GLU A 51 9.36 -15.42 16.64
C GLU A 51 8.55 -16.68 16.32
N GLN A 52 7.73 -17.17 17.26
CA GLN A 52 6.91 -18.35 17.05
C GLN A 52 5.90 -18.14 15.91
N ILE A 53 5.34 -16.93 15.79
CA ILE A 53 4.41 -16.58 14.71
C ILE A 53 5.15 -16.55 13.37
N CYS A 54 6.39 -16.06 13.34
CA CYS A 54 7.25 -16.08 12.17
C CYS A 54 7.54 -17.52 11.70
N GLU A 55 7.86 -18.43 12.63
CA GLU A 55 8.07 -19.85 12.32
C GLU A 55 6.83 -20.47 11.64
N TRP A 56 5.64 -20.29 12.22
CA TRP A 56 4.41 -20.80 11.61
C TRP A 56 4.15 -20.19 10.23
N ILE A 57 4.45 -18.90 10.03
CA ILE A 57 4.34 -18.28 8.71
C ILE A 57 5.29 -18.94 7.71
N MET A 58 6.54 -19.21 8.09
CA MET A 58 7.50 -19.88 7.22
C MET A 58 7.09 -21.32 6.90
N GLU A 59 6.58 -22.07 7.89
CA GLU A 59 6.04 -23.42 7.69
C GLU A 59 4.89 -23.41 6.68
N PHE A 60 3.94 -22.47 6.82
CA PHE A 60 2.85 -22.32 5.86
C PHE A 60 3.35 -21.98 4.45
N LEU A 61 4.38 -21.12 4.34
CA LEU A 61 4.94 -20.76 3.04
C LEU A 61 5.73 -21.90 2.39
N ALA A 62 6.36 -22.77 3.18
CA ALA A 62 7.07 -23.95 2.68
C ALA A 62 6.11 -25.06 2.21
N GLY A 63 4.93 -25.17 2.83
CA GLY A 63 3.91 -26.16 2.48
C GLY A 63 2.79 -25.64 1.59
N GLU A 64 1.56 -25.89 2.02
CA GLU A 64 0.31 -25.61 1.28
C GLU A 64 0.10 -24.12 0.97
N GLY A 65 0.75 -23.23 1.72
CA GLY A 65 0.56 -21.78 1.68
C GLY A 65 1.59 -21.03 0.84
N ALA A 66 2.40 -21.69 0.01
CA ALA A 66 3.42 -21.04 -0.82
C ALA A 66 2.89 -19.83 -1.63
N ASN A 67 1.64 -19.90 -2.09
CA ASN A 67 0.98 -18.84 -2.86
C ASN A 67 0.11 -17.87 -2.04
N TYR A 68 0.17 -17.95 -0.70
CA TYR A 68 -0.64 -17.13 0.17
C TYR A 68 0.00 -15.76 0.46
N GLY A 69 -0.83 -14.72 0.40
CA GLY A 69 -0.47 -13.42 0.95
C GLY A 69 -0.79 -13.34 2.45
N TYR A 70 -0.26 -12.32 3.11
CA TYR A 70 -0.45 -12.10 4.55
C TYR A 70 -1.91 -12.14 5.01
N ARG A 71 -2.89 -11.75 4.17
CA ARG A 71 -4.33 -11.85 4.49
C ARG A 71 -4.79 -13.30 4.65
N LYS A 72 -4.35 -14.21 3.78
CA LYS A 72 -4.66 -15.65 3.88
C LYS A 72 -3.89 -16.29 5.03
N LEU A 73 -2.63 -15.92 5.23
CA LEU A 73 -1.84 -16.35 6.39
C LEU A 73 -2.50 -15.94 7.71
N THR A 74 -3.08 -14.73 7.78
CA THR A 74 -3.84 -14.30 8.97
C THR A 74 -5.03 -15.22 9.27
N VAL A 75 -5.73 -15.69 8.23
CA VAL A 75 -6.85 -16.62 8.39
C VAL A 75 -6.37 -17.99 8.86
N LEU A 76 -5.26 -18.50 8.31
CA LEU A 76 -4.66 -19.76 8.75
C LEU A 76 -4.21 -19.71 10.21
N LEU A 77 -3.50 -18.64 10.61
CA LEU A 77 -3.04 -18.45 11.99
C LEU A 77 -4.21 -18.47 12.99
N ARG A 78 -5.34 -17.84 12.62
CA ARG A 78 -6.57 -17.86 13.42
C ARG A 78 -7.24 -19.23 13.48
N ARG A 79 -7.21 -19.99 12.39
CA ARG A 79 -7.89 -21.29 12.28
C ARG A 79 -7.10 -22.45 12.89
N ARG A 80 -5.79 -22.49 12.67
CA ARG A 80 -4.92 -23.62 13.07
C ARG A 80 -4.28 -23.44 14.43
N HIS A 81 -3.97 -22.19 14.80
CA HIS A 81 -3.29 -21.85 16.06
C HIS A 81 -4.16 -21.00 17.00
N HIS A 82 -5.45 -20.81 16.68
CA HIS A 82 -6.40 -20.06 17.50
C HIS A 82 -5.89 -18.66 17.92
N LEU A 83 -5.05 -18.03 17.10
CA LEU A 83 -4.44 -16.75 17.41
C LEU A 83 -5.43 -15.59 17.27
N ASN A 84 -5.54 -14.74 18.29
CA ASN A 84 -6.19 -13.44 18.19
C ASN A 84 -5.22 -12.40 17.62
N ILE A 85 -4.98 -12.47 16.30
CA ILE A 85 -4.01 -11.62 15.60
C ILE A 85 -4.65 -10.75 14.53
N ASN A 86 -4.17 -9.51 14.39
CA ASN A 86 -4.59 -8.59 13.33
C ASN A 86 -3.73 -8.75 12.07
N LYS A 87 -4.36 -8.63 10.88
CA LYS A 87 -3.68 -8.65 9.57
C LYS A 87 -2.53 -7.64 9.46
N LYS A 88 -2.61 -6.51 10.17
CA LYS A 88 -1.52 -5.49 10.21
C LYS A 88 -0.26 -6.04 10.87
N LYS A 89 -0.40 -6.85 11.93
CA LYS A 89 0.73 -7.47 12.62
C LYS A 89 1.38 -8.53 11.74
N VAL A 90 0.59 -9.40 11.12
CA VAL A 90 1.08 -10.40 10.15
C VAL A 90 1.82 -9.73 9.00
N TYR A 91 1.29 -8.63 8.45
CA TYR A 91 1.97 -7.86 7.40
C TYR A 91 3.36 -7.36 7.86
N ARG A 92 3.46 -6.83 9.08
CA ARG A 92 4.74 -6.36 9.63
C ARG A 92 5.76 -7.48 9.77
N LEU A 93 5.34 -8.65 10.28
CA LEU A 93 6.20 -9.82 10.41
C LEU A 93 6.66 -10.31 9.03
N CYS A 94 5.75 -10.43 8.07
CA CYS A 94 6.09 -10.78 6.69
C CYS A 94 7.06 -9.78 6.05
N LYS A 95 6.92 -8.48 6.36
CA LYS A 95 7.84 -7.44 5.88
C LYS A 95 9.23 -7.56 6.53
N GLN A 96 9.30 -7.90 7.81
CA GLN A 96 10.57 -8.10 8.52
C GLN A 96 11.35 -9.32 8.01
N MET A 97 10.64 -10.38 7.64
CA MET A 97 11.24 -11.59 7.04
C MET A 97 11.48 -11.49 5.53
N ASP A 98 11.14 -10.36 4.90
CA ASP A 98 11.19 -10.15 3.44
C ASP A 98 10.46 -11.21 2.60
N VAL A 99 9.35 -11.76 3.11
CA VAL A 99 8.52 -12.77 2.41
C VAL A 99 7.35 -12.16 1.64
N LEU A 100 7.29 -10.83 1.54
CA LEU A 100 6.23 -10.13 0.82
C LEU A 100 6.47 -10.18 -0.68
N ARG A 101 5.46 -10.64 -1.42
CA ARG A 101 5.49 -10.62 -2.88
C ARG A 101 5.46 -9.17 -3.41
N PRO A 102 6.11 -8.92 -4.56
CA PRO A 102 6.09 -7.59 -5.18
C PRO A 102 4.66 -7.15 -5.45
N GLN A 103 4.41 -5.85 -5.27
CA GLN A 103 3.12 -5.27 -5.58
C GLN A 103 2.79 -5.50 -7.06
N ARG A 104 1.59 -6.02 -7.33
CA ARG A 104 1.11 -6.23 -8.71
C ARG A 104 1.12 -4.90 -9.46
N LYS A 105 1.93 -4.82 -10.52
CA LYS A 105 1.90 -3.69 -11.46
C LYS A 105 0.60 -3.76 -12.27
N ILE A 106 -0.27 -2.77 -12.09
CA ILE A 106 -1.52 -2.66 -12.85
C ILE A 106 -1.17 -2.13 -14.24
N LYS A 107 -1.28 -2.98 -15.26
CA LYS A 107 -1.15 -2.56 -16.65
C LYS A 107 -2.48 -1.97 -17.10
N ILE A 108 -2.47 -0.69 -17.50
CA ILE A 108 -3.64 -0.02 -18.04
C ILE A 108 -3.87 -0.57 -19.46
N LYS A 109 -4.99 -1.28 -19.69
CA LYS A 109 -5.29 -1.93 -20.99
C LYS A 109 -5.60 -0.91 -22.10
N HIS A 110 -6.21 0.21 -21.75
CA HIS A 110 -6.58 1.27 -22.69
C HIS A 110 -6.11 2.62 -22.15
N PRO A 111 -5.42 3.45 -22.95
CA PRO A 111 -4.99 4.76 -22.49
C PRO A 111 -6.22 5.54 -22.02
N LYS A 112 -6.19 6.02 -20.77
CA LYS A 112 -7.20 6.96 -20.29
C LYS A 112 -6.97 8.27 -21.05
N ARG A 113 -7.77 8.51 -22.09
CA ARG A 113 -7.84 9.82 -22.72
C ARG A 113 -8.54 10.75 -21.75
N LEU A 114 -7.81 11.70 -21.17
CA LEU A 114 -8.40 12.81 -20.46
C LEU A 114 -9.28 13.60 -21.45
N ALA A 115 -10.40 14.13 -20.97
CA ALA A 115 -11.22 15.04 -21.76
C ALA A 115 -10.33 16.22 -22.18
N ASN A 116 -10.28 16.48 -23.49
CA ASN A 116 -9.45 17.55 -24.02
C ASN A 116 -10.26 18.84 -24.02
N ASN A 117 -9.75 19.88 -23.35
CA ASN A 117 -10.36 21.21 -23.36
C ASN A 117 -10.20 21.79 -24.77
N ARG A 118 -11.26 21.72 -25.58
CA ARG A 118 -11.29 22.28 -26.92
C ARG A 118 -11.96 23.65 -26.88
N VAL A 119 -11.34 24.63 -27.55
CA VAL A 119 -12.00 25.91 -27.82
C VAL A 119 -12.92 25.70 -29.02
N ILE A 120 -14.22 25.94 -28.82
CA ILE A 120 -15.23 25.83 -29.88
C ILE A 120 -15.40 27.23 -30.48
N THR A 121 -15.01 27.39 -31.74
CA THR A 121 -15.01 28.68 -32.46
C THR A 121 -16.12 28.76 -33.51
N ALA A 122 -16.69 27.64 -33.94
CA ALA A 122 -17.76 27.60 -34.96
C ALA A 122 -18.78 26.48 -34.71
N SER A 123 -19.93 26.57 -35.38
CA SER A 123 -20.97 25.54 -35.34
C SER A 123 -20.44 24.19 -35.87
N ASN A 124 -20.95 23.07 -35.32
CA ASN A 124 -20.59 21.68 -35.65
C ASN A 124 -19.16 21.20 -35.34
N GLN A 125 -18.40 21.92 -34.51
CA GLN A 125 -17.05 21.47 -34.10
C GLN A 125 -17.04 20.42 -32.97
N LEU A 126 -18.16 20.29 -32.25
CA LEU A 126 -18.38 19.28 -31.22
C LEU A 126 -19.87 18.94 -31.15
N TRP A 127 -20.20 17.67 -31.29
CA TRP A 127 -21.52 17.13 -30.95
C TRP A 127 -21.37 16.20 -29.75
N GLU A 128 -22.00 16.53 -28.64
CA GLU A 128 -22.16 15.64 -27.48
C GLU A 128 -23.66 15.38 -27.36
N THR A 129 -24.05 14.11 -27.35
CA THR A 129 -25.43 13.71 -27.10
C THR A 129 -25.58 13.36 -25.63
N ASP A 130 -26.47 14.05 -24.92
CA ASP A 130 -26.82 13.74 -23.54
C ASP A 130 -27.71 12.49 -23.52
N LEU A 131 -27.11 11.31 -23.38
CA LEU A 131 -27.84 10.05 -23.28
C LEU A 131 -28.28 9.83 -21.82
N SER A 132 -29.45 10.35 -21.47
CA SER A 132 -30.18 9.87 -20.30
C SER A 132 -30.76 8.49 -20.62
N MET A 133 -30.16 7.42 -20.08
CA MET A 133 -30.63 6.04 -20.25
C MET A 133 -31.93 5.82 -19.47
N ALA A 134 -33.07 6.21 -20.06
CA ALA A 134 -34.39 5.78 -19.62
C ALA A 134 -34.62 4.34 -20.12
N GLY A 135 -34.80 3.41 -19.18
CA GLY A 135 -34.84 1.97 -19.45
C GLY A 135 -35.97 1.54 -20.38
N LEU A 136 -35.61 0.78 -21.43
CA LEU A 136 -36.55 0.05 -22.26
C LEU A 136 -36.59 -1.41 -21.79
N ALA A 137 -37.68 -1.79 -21.13
CA ALA A 137 -38.10 -3.18 -21.04
C ALA A 137 -38.61 -3.59 -22.44
N ALA A 138 -37.81 -4.37 -23.16
CA ALA A 138 -38.20 -4.94 -24.44
C ALA A 138 -39.10 -6.17 -24.20
N SER A 139 -40.39 -6.06 -24.48
CA SER A 139 -41.24 -7.21 -24.78
C SER A 139 -41.11 -7.53 -26.27
N ASN A 140 -40.49 -8.67 -26.56
CA ASN A 140 -40.37 -9.21 -27.91
C ASN A 140 -41.75 -9.57 -28.47
N VAL A 141 -42.12 -8.98 -29.60
CA VAL A 141 -43.19 -9.52 -30.46
C VAL A 141 -42.54 -10.53 -31.40
N SER A 142 -42.79 -11.81 -31.17
CA SER A 142 -42.52 -12.87 -32.15
C SER A 142 -43.65 -12.90 -33.18
N SER A 143 -43.33 -12.51 -34.42
CA SER A 143 -44.14 -12.84 -35.60
C SER A 143 -44.10 -14.36 -35.84
N SER A 144 -45.26 -14.98 -36.01
CA SER A 144 -45.42 -16.29 -36.65
C SER A 144 -46.69 -16.28 -37.50
N LEU A 145 -46.50 -16.55 -38.81
CA LEU A 145 -47.46 -16.79 -39.90
C LEU A 145 -48.30 -15.60 -40.39
#